data_AF-A0A7S1Z486-F1
#
_entry.id   AF-A0A7S1Z486-F1
#
_cell.length_a   1.000
_cell.length_b   1.000
_cell.length_c   1.000
_cell.angle_alpha   90.00
_cell.angle_beta   90.00
_cell.angle_gamma   90.00
#
_symmetry.space_group_name_H-M   'P 1'
#
loop_
_entity.id
_entity.type
_entity.pdbx_description
1 polymer ?
#
loop_
_entity_poly.entity_id
_entity_poly.type
_entity_poly.pdbx_seq_one_letter_code
_entity_poly.pdbx_strand_id
1 'polypeptide(L)'
;YRHRPAAANYVSLAMECWHIGLGGGIMLGRLLQFLFAAAFWIGRIDVPYLSSEVRIGKYKFDTVPTSYWKDLLGHEAHRHPFIERIGAVYLMRLRHGIKFSSRAGACWRSLFVLALMPWMMKYRR
;
A
#
# COMPACT_ATOMS: atom_id res chain seq x y z
N TYR A 1 48.85 -3.74 -37.07
CA TYR A 1 48.23 -4.86 -36.34
C TYR A 1 48.95 -4.98 -34.99
N ARG A 2 48.25 -4.81 -33.86
CA ARG A 2 48.70 -4.78 -32.44
C ARG A 2 50.20 -4.47 -32.17
N HIS A 3 50.51 -3.20 -31.85
CA HIS A 3 51.87 -2.73 -31.55
C HIS A 3 52.48 -3.33 -30.25
N ARG A 4 51.64 -3.80 -29.31
CA ARG A 4 52.05 -4.49 -28.06
C ARG A 4 51.01 -5.54 -27.62
N PRO A 5 51.11 -6.79 -28.11
CA PRO A 5 50.11 -7.82 -27.83
C PRO A 5 50.10 -8.30 -26.36
N ALA A 6 51.27 -8.36 -25.70
CA ALA A 6 51.36 -8.80 -24.32
C ALA A 6 50.62 -7.85 -23.34
N ALA A 7 50.83 -6.54 -23.48
CA ALA A 7 50.15 -5.54 -22.66
C ALA A 7 48.62 -5.56 -22.86
N ALA A 8 48.16 -5.76 -24.11
CA ALA A 8 46.73 -5.90 -24.39
C ALA A 8 46.11 -7.14 -23.71
N ASN A 9 46.84 -8.25 -23.68
CA ASN A 9 46.36 -9.48 -23.01
C ASN A 9 46.25 -9.31 -21.49
N TYR A 10 47.22 -8.65 -20.83
CA TYR A 10 47.15 -8.37 -19.40
C TYR A 10 46.00 -7.44 -19.04
N VAL A 11 45.76 -6.39 -19.85
CA VAL A 11 44.63 -5.48 -19.64
C VAL A 11 43.30 -6.21 -19.88
N SER A 12 43.21 -7.08 -20.89
CA SER A 12 42.02 -7.91 -21.13
C SER A 12 41.71 -8.79 -19.93
N LEU A 13 42.72 -9.51 -19.40
CA LEU A 13 42.58 -10.36 -18.23
C LEU A 13 42.14 -9.55 -16.99
N ALA A 14 42.75 -8.38 -16.77
CA ALA A 14 42.38 -7.50 -15.66
C ALA A 14 40.93 -7.01 -15.76
N MET A 15 40.47 -6.65 -16.96
CA MET A 15 39.09 -6.23 -17.20
C MET A 15 38.09 -7.39 -17.02
N GLU A 16 38.45 -8.61 -17.43
CA GLU A 16 37.64 -9.80 -17.19
C GLU A 16 37.50 -10.10 -15.69
N CYS A 17 38.59 -10.09 -14.93
CA CYS A 17 38.56 -10.25 -13.48
C CYS A 17 37.74 -9.16 -12.79
N TRP A 18 37.86 -7.91 -13.25
CA TRP A 18 37.07 -6.79 -12.75
C TRP A 18 35.58 -6.97 -13.00
N HIS A 19 35.19 -7.41 -14.20
CA HIS A 19 33.79 -7.69 -14.52
C HIS A 19 33.21 -8.84 -13.70
N ILE A 20 33.99 -9.89 -13.45
CA ILE A 20 33.59 -11.00 -12.56
C ILE A 20 33.40 -10.48 -11.13
N GLY A 21 34.31 -9.65 -10.63
CA GLY A 21 34.22 -9.05 -9.31
C GLY A 21 32.99 -8.16 -9.15
N LEU A 22 32.73 -7.27 -10.11
CA LEU A 22 31.54 -6.41 -10.12
C LEU A 22 30.25 -7.23 -10.19
N GLY A 23 30.19 -8.25 -11.06
CA GLY A 23 29.04 -9.13 -11.18
C GLY A 23 28.75 -9.88 -9.86
N GLY A 24 29.80 -10.43 -9.25
CA GLY A 24 29.70 -11.10 -7.94
C GLY A 24 29.22 -10.15 -6.83
N GLY A 25 29.75 -8.92 -6.79
CA GLY A 25 29.34 -7.90 -5.83
C GLY A 25 27.87 -7.52 -5.95
N ILE A 26 27.37 -7.31 -7.16
CA ILE A 26 25.95 -7.00 -7.42
C ILE A 26 25.05 -8.17 -6.99
N MET A 27 25.45 -9.40 -7.31
CA MET A 27 24.70 -10.60 -6.92
C MET A 27 24.61 -10.73 -5.40
N LEU A 28 25.74 -10.59 -4.70
CA LEU A 28 25.78 -10.63 -3.23
C LEU A 28 24.95 -9.52 -2.60
N GLY A 29 25.04 -8.30 -3.12
CA GLY A 29 24.23 -7.17 -2.66
C GLY A 29 22.74 -7.44 -2.79
N ARG A 30 22.29 -8.01 -3.93
CA ARG A 30 20.89 -8.40 -4.12
C ARG A 30 20.46 -9.52 -3.19
N LEU A 31 21.31 -10.52 -2.98
CA LEU A 31 21.02 -11.63 -2.09
C LEU A 31 20.82 -11.15 -0.64
N LEU A 32 21.67 -10.24 -0.17
CA LEU A 32 21.52 -9.62 1.14
C LEU A 32 20.22 -8.80 1.23
N GLN A 33 19.88 -8.02 0.20
CA GLN A 33 18.61 -7.28 0.16
C GLN A 33 17.40 -8.21 0.28
N PHE A 34 17.40 -9.35 -0.41
CA PHE A 34 16.32 -10.34 -0.29
C PHE A 34 16.27 -10.97 1.10
N LEU A 35 17.40 -11.27 1.72
CA LEU A 35 17.44 -11.82 3.09
C LEU A 35 16.89 -10.82 4.11
N PHE A 36 17.29 -9.56 4.02
CA PHE A 36 16.77 -8.52 4.90
C PHE A 36 15.28 -8.26 4.65
N ALA A 37 14.86 -8.21 3.38
CA ALA A 37 13.45 -8.05 3.06
C ALA A 37 12.63 -9.23 3.60
N ALA A 38 13.11 -10.47 3.47
CA ALA A 38 12.45 -11.64 4.08
C ALA A 38 12.39 -11.52 5.61
N ALA A 39 13.48 -11.16 6.27
CA ALA A 39 13.53 -11.08 7.74
C ALA A 39 12.58 -10.02 8.31
N PHE A 40 12.47 -8.85 7.67
CA PHE A 40 11.67 -7.73 8.18
C PHE A 40 10.23 -7.70 7.64
N TRP A 41 9.97 -8.16 6.41
CA TRP A 41 8.64 -8.06 5.78
C TRP A 41 7.79 -9.34 5.84
N ILE A 42 8.34 -10.50 6.22
CA ILE A 42 7.55 -11.75 6.29
C ILE A 42 6.36 -11.69 7.25
N GLY A 43 6.44 -10.85 8.30
CA GLY A 43 5.38 -10.69 9.29
C GLY A 43 4.29 -9.69 8.91
N ARG A 44 4.46 -8.93 7.81
CA ARG A 44 3.51 -7.88 7.43
C ARG A 44 2.41 -8.46 6.55
N ILE A 45 1.17 -8.32 6.98
CA ILE A 45 -0.01 -8.85 6.26
C ILE A 45 -0.56 -7.90 5.20
N ASP A 46 -0.19 -6.61 5.24
CA ASP A 46 -0.83 -5.59 4.40
C ASP A 46 -0.23 -5.45 2.99
N VAL A 47 0.98 -5.98 2.77
CA VAL A 47 1.77 -5.72 1.55
C VAL A 47 2.24 -7.03 0.94
N PRO A 48 2.07 -7.24 -0.37
CA PRO A 48 2.63 -8.40 -1.04
C PRO A 48 4.16 -8.33 -1.05
N TYR A 49 4.79 -9.41 -0.61
CA TYR A 49 6.24 -9.59 -0.57
C TYR A 49 6.75 -10.23 -1.87
N LEU A 50 6.02 -11.20 -2.43
CA LEU A 50 6.37 -11.84 -3.69
C LEU A 50 5.68 -11.15 -4.88
N SER A 51 6.29 -11.25 -6.06
CA SER A 51 5.62 -10.79 -7.28
C SER A 51 4.40 -11.67 -7.59
N SER A 52 3.41 -11.08 -8.26
CA SER A 52 2.13 -11.71 -8.58
C SER A 52 2.22 -12.90 -9.55
N GLU A 53 3.38 -13.03 -10.20
CA GLU A 53 3.72 -14.06 -11.18
C GLU A 53 4.41 -15.27 -10.57
N VAL A 54 4.99 -15.15 -9.37
CA VAL A 54 5.66 -16.28 -8.70
C VAL A 54 4.60 -17.27 -8.21
N ARG A 55 4.45 -18.36 -8.97
CA ARG A 55 3.50 -19.44 -8.71
C ARG A 55 4.17 -20.77 -9.00
N ILE A 56 3.99 -21.74 -8.10
CA ILE A 56 4.40 -23.12 -8.37
C ILE A 56 3.13 -23.88 -8.79
N GLY A 57 3.02 -24.12 -10.09
CA GLY A 57 1.82 -24.70 -10.71
C GLY A 57 0.59 -23.81 -10.48
N LYS A 58 -0.41 -24.35 -9.78
CA LYS A 58 -1.64 -23.62 -9.43
C LYS A 58 -1.55 -22.91 -8.06
N TYR A 59 -0.49 -23.15 -7.29
CA TYR A 59 -0.34 -22.61 -5.94
C TYR A 59 0.32 -21.22 -5.96
N LYS A 60 -0.29 -20.24 -5.30
CA LYS A 60 0.26 -18.90 -5.07
C LYS A 60 0.78 -18.83 -3.64
N PHE A 61 2.01 -18.38 -3.47
CA PHE A 61 2.64 -18.29 -2.14
C PHE A 61 2.11 -17.13 -1.31
N ASP A 62 1.74 -16.02 -1.94
CA ASP A 62 1.40 -14.77 -1.26
C ASP A 62 -0.09 -14.42 -1.44
N THR A 63 -0.96 -15.19 -0.78
CA THR A 63 -2.42 -14.97 -0.82
C THR A 63 -2.93 -14.17 0.38
N VAL A 64 -2.13 -14.03 1.44
CA VAL A 64 -2.56 -13.41 2.70
C VAL A 64 -2.96 -11.94 2.52
N PRO A 65 -2.20 -11.08 1.82
CA PRO A 65 -2.58 -9.68 1.63
C PRO A 65 -3.90 -9.53 0.86
N THR A 66 -4.13 -10.41 -0.12
CA THR A 66 -5.38 -10.38 -0.89
C THR A 66 -6.60 -10.76 -0.06
N SER A 67 -6.44 -11.70 0.88
CA SER A 67 -7.49 -12.05 1.83
C SER A 67 -7.71 -10.94 2.84
N TYR A 68 -6.63 -10.33 3.35
CA TYR A 68 -6.69 -9.20 4.26
C TYR A 68 -7.44 -8.01 3.66
N TRP A 69 -7.13 -7.61 2.42
CA TRP A 69 -7.85 -6.53 1.75
C TRP A 69 -9.33 -6.85 1.52
N LYS A 70 -9.66 -8.10 1.19
CA LYS A 70 -11.07 -8.51 1.06
C LYS A 70 -11.83 -8.37 2.38
N ASP A 71 -11.21 -8.78 3.48
CA ASP A 71 -11.82 -8.65 4.81
C ASP A 71 -11.93 -7.18 5.25
N LEU A 72 -10.90 -6.38 4.98
CA LEU A 72 -10.92 -4.94 5.23
C LEU A 72 -12.05 -4.24 4.45
N LEU A 73 -12.18 -4.53 3.15
CA LEU A 73 -13.27 -4.03 2.32
C LEU A 73 -14.63 -4.51 2.81
N GLY A 74 -14.73 -5.76 3.26
CA GLY A 74 -15.94 -6.30 3.87
C GLY A 74 -16.32 -5.52 5.14
N HIS A 75 -15.36 -5.26 6.03
CA HIS A 75 -15.56 -4.47 7.23
C HIS A 75 -15.99 -3.03 6.91
N GLU A 76 -15.30 -2.36 5.98
CA GLU A 76 -15.65 -1.01 5.56
C GLU A 76 -17.03 -0.92 4.91
N ALA A 77 -17.42 -1.91 4.10
CA ALA A 77 -18.72 -1.96 3.46
C ALA A 77 -19.87 -2.12 4.49
N HIS A 78 -19.68 -2.93 5.53
CA HIS A 78 -20.71 -3.18 6.54
C HIS A 78 -20.76 -2.13 7.65
N ARG A 79 -19.60 -1.57 8.04
CA ARG A 79 -19.47 -0.60 9.14
C ARG A 79 -18.71 0.62 8.67
N HIS A 80 -19.27 1.29 7.66
CA HIS A 80 -18.70 2.55 7.24
C HIS A 80 -19.02 3.63 8.28
N PRO A 81 -18.02 4.26 8.93
CA PRO A 81 -18.26 5.24 9.97
C PRO A 81 -19.21 6.36 9.54
N PHE A 82 -19.19 6.72 8.25
CA PHE A 82 -20.07 7.77 7.72
C PHE A 82 -21.53 7.31 7.57
N ILE A 83 -21.77 6.07 7.15
CA ILE A 83 -23.15 5.55 6.98
C ILE A 83 -23.80 5.40 8.36
N GLU A 84 -23.06 4.89 9.35
CA GLU A 84 -23.55 4.78 10.73
C GLU A 84 -23.91 6.14 11.32
N ARG A 85 -23.04 7.15 11.10
CA ARG A 85 -23.28 8.51 11.60
C ARG A 85 -24.47 9.17 10.91
N ILE A 86 -24.64 9.00 9.58
CA ILE A 86 -25.81 9.50 8.84
C ILE A 86 -27.08 8.81 9.33
N GLY A 87 -27.05 7.48 9.45
CA GLY A 87 -28.16 6.67 9.97
C GLY A 87 -28.58 7.14 11.36
N ALA A 88 -27.63 7.38 12.27
CA ALA A 88 -27.91 7.89 13.60
C ALA A 88 -28.59 9.28 13.58
N VAL A 89 -28.18 10.18 12.68
CA VAL A 89 -28.80 11.50 12.52
C VAL A 89 -30.25 11.38 12.02
N TYR A 90 -30.52 10.50 11.04
CA TYR A 90 -31.87 10.25 10.57
C TYR A 90 -32.75 9.59 11.65
N LEU A 91 -32.21 8.65 12.43
CA LEU A 91 -32.92 8.05 13.56
C LEU A 91 -33.26 9.10 14.63
N MET A 92 -32.35 10.04 14.92
CA MET A 92 -32.62 11.16 15.82
C MET A 92 -33.70 12.10 15.29
N ARG A 93 -33.75 12.33 13.97
CA ARG A 93 -34.84 13.08 13.33
C ARG A 93 -36.19 12.39 13.53
N LEU A 94 -36.26 11.07 13.37
CA LEU A 94 -37.49 10.30 13.59
C LEU A 94 -37.92 10.35 15.06
N ARG A 95 -36.98 10.18 16.01
CA ARG A 95 -37.26 10.21 17.45
C ARG A 95 -37.78 11.57 17.94
N HIS A 96 -37.20 12.67 17.47
CA HIS A 96 -37.51 14.01 17.97
C HIS A 96 -38.48 14.80 17.08
N GLY A 97 -38.86 14.26 15.91
CA GLY A 97 -39.86 14.83 15.02
C GLY A 97 -39.62 16.32 14.70
N ILE A 98 -40.64 17.16 14.90
CA ILE A 98 -40.60 18.60 14.61
C ILE A 98 -39.55 19.33 15.48
N LYS A 99 -39.30 18.84 16.71
CA LYS A 99 -38.31 19.43 17.64
C LYS A 99 -36.87 19.26 17.19
N PHE A 100 -36.61 18.30 16.30
CA PHE A 100 -35.29 18.10 15.69
C PHE A 100 -34.86 19.28 14.80
N SER A 101 -35.82 20.07 14.29
CA SER A 101 -35.55 21.26 13.48
C SER A 101 -35.15 22.51 14.28
N SER A 102 -35.08 22.41 15.61
CA SER A 102 -34.64 23.52 16.47
C SER A 102 -33.21 23.99 16.12
N ARG A 103 -32.86 25.22 16.52
CA ARG A 103 -31.53 25.81 16.31
C ARG A 103 -30.38 24.87 16.70
N ALA A 104 -30.57 24.07 17.75
CA ALA A 104 -29.62 23.06 18.17
C ALA A 104 -29.41 21.96 17.10
N GLY A 105 -30.49 21.43 16.51
CA GLY A 105 -30.40 20.45 15.43
C GLY A 105 -29.84 21.01 14.11
N ALA A 106 -30.04 22.30 13.84
CA ALA A 106 -29.39 22.99 12.71
C ALA A 106 -27.86 23.12 12.93
N CYS A 107 -27.43 23.39 14.17
CA CYS A 107 -26.02 23.42 14.54
C CYS A 107 -25.37 22.03 14.35
N TRP A 108 -26.02 20.96 14.80
CA TRP A 108 -25.55 19.59 14.58
C TRP A 108 -25.44 19.22 13.11
N ARG A 109 -26.40 19.59 12.25
CA ARG A 109 -26.29 19.37 10.79
C ARG A 109 -25.13 20.14 10.16
N SER A 110 -24.89 21.37 10.64
CA SER A 110 -23.80 22.21 10.15
C SER A 110 -22.44 21.67 10.57
N LEU A 111 -22.31 21.24 11.83
CA LEU A 111 -21.14 20.55 12.35
C LEU A 111 -20.89 19.23 11.58
N PHE A 112 -21.95 18.50 11.27
CA PHE A 112 -21.90 17.26 10.51
C PHE A 112 -21.37 17.50 9.09
N VAL A 113 -21.93 18.46 8.35
CA VAL A 113 -21.45 18.82 7.00
C VAL A 113 -20.00 19.32 7.02
N LEU A 114 -19.62 20.11 8.03
CA LEU A 114 -18.24 20.59 8.21
C LEU A 114 -17.25 19.47 8.52
N ALA A 115 -17.61 18.54 9.40
CA ALA A 115 -16.73 17.44 9.82
C ALA A 115 -16.61 16.34 8.75
N LEU A 116 -17.69 16.06 8.00
CA LEU A 116 -17.73 14.95 7.05
C LEU A 116 -17.40 15.34 5.62
N MET A 117 -17.72 16.57 5.21
CA MET A 117 -17.59 17.00 3.82
C MET A 117 -16.96 18.40 3.75
N PRO A 118 -15.74 18.60 4.30
CA PRO A 118 -15.08 19.89 4.27
C PRO A 118 -14.85 20.39 2.83
N TRP A 119 -14.75 19.48 1.85
CA TRP A 119 -14.63 19.86 0.44
C TRP A 119 -15.91 20.46 -0.15
N MET A 120 -17.10 20.18 0.39
CA MET A 120 -18.34 20.83 -0.05
C MET A 120 -18.40 22.30 0.33
N MET A 121 -17.65 22.73 1.36
CA MET A 121 -17.51 24.16 1.69
C MET A 121 -16.91 24.95 0.53
N LYS A 122 -16.05 24.32 -0.28
CA LYS A 122 -15.43 24.95 -1.46
C LYS A 122 -16.46 25.31 -2.54
N TYR A 123 -17.56 24.57 -2.63
CA TYR A 123 -18.61 24.74 -3.64
C TYR A 123 -19.87 25.43 -3.11
N ARG A 124 -19.82 25.97 -1.88
CA ARG A 124 -20.97 26.62 -1.22
C ARG A 124 -21.07 28.12 -1.52
N ARG A 125 -20.10 28.70 -2.25
CA ARG A 125 -20.13 30.08 -2.74
C ARG A 125 -20.49 30.10 -4.21
#